data_AF-A0A2Y9B004-F1
#
_entry.id   AF-A0A2Y9B004-F1
#
_cell.length_a   1.000
_cell.length_b   1.000
_cell.length_c   1.000
_cell.angle_alpha   90.00
_cell.angle_beta   90.00
_cell.angle_gamma   90.00
#
_symmetry.space_group_name_H-M   'P 1'
#
loop_
_entity.id
_entity.type
_entity.pdbx_description
1 polymer ?
#
loop_
_entity_poly.entity_id
_entity_poly.type
_entity_poly.pdbx_seq_one_letter_code
_entity_poly.pdbx_strand_id
1 'polypeptide(L)'
;MATGFLGKLPTRGDFVMRDLSPGLCAAVDRWLTRWLAPHAEMAGRWPERGVRAVIEAPGGPQVLIALPSHDKVGRAFPLAALAPLGVAGQDGVDAWAEAALFPLDAAVAGEIEPDELHRLLAELADPDGGGAALAPPMVWAMGEAPRPPEAALPGLVGA
;
A
#
# COMPACT_ATOMS: atom_id res chain seq x y z
N MET A 1 -10.05 -9.62 8.12
CA MET A 1 -8.69 -9.85 8.69
C MET A 1 -8.28 -8.53 9.34
N ALA A 2 -7.15 -8.43 10.05
CA ALA A 2 -6.62 -7.10 10.38
C ALA A 2 -5.85 -6.55 9.17
N THR A 3 -5.85 -5.22 8.98
CA THR A 3 -5.01 -4.57 7.97
C THR A 3 -3.54 -4.73 8.37
N GLY A 4 -2.75 -5.41 7.53
CA GLY A 4 -1.31 -5.61 7.72
C GLY A 4 -0.47 -4.57 6.97
N PHE A 5 0.85 -4.59 7.16
CA PHE A 5 1.75 -3.72 6.39
C PHE A 5 3.12 -4.35 6.16
N LEU A 6 3.80 -3.84 5.13
CA LEU A 6 5.19 -4.16 4.78
C LEU A 6 5.90 -2.93 4.22
N GLY A 7 7.16 -2.76 4.57
CA GLY A 7 8.03 -1.79 3.92
C GLY A 7 9.11 -1.25 4.83
N LYS A 8 9.57 -0.04 4.53
CA LYS A 8 10.54 0.67 5.36
C LYS A 8 9.92 1.83 6.11
N LEU A 9 10.49 2.10 7.28
CA LEU A 9 10.09 3.18 8.17
C LEU A 9 11.34 3.94 8.65
N PRO A 10 11.31 5.28 8.75
CA PRO A 10 12.46 6.07 9.20
C PRO A 10 12.93 5.70 10.62
N THR A 11 12.05 5.11 11.44
CA THR A 11 12.36 4.68 12.81
C THR A 11 13.14 3.36 12.87
N ARG A 12 13.20 2.59 11.77
CA ARG A 12 13.82 1.25 11.73
C ARG A 12 14.90 1.14 10.67
N GLY A 13 15.96 0.39 10.97
CA GLY A 13 17.10 0.20 10.08
C GLY A 13 16.94 -0.92 9.05
N ASP A 14 15.81 -1.63 9.06
CA ASP A 14 15.51 -2.73 8.14
C ASP A 14 14.00 -2.77 7.85
N PHE A 15 13.59 -3.67 6.95
CA PHE A 15 12.20 -3.92 6.62
C PHE A 15 11.37 -4.27 7.85
N VAL A 16 10.13 -3.78 7.87
CA VAL A 16 9.14 -4.11 8.88
C VAL A 16 7.92 -4.72 8.22
N MET A 17 7.38 -5.74 8.88
CA MET A 17 6.19 -6.46 8.46
C MET A 17 5.35 -6.86 9.67
N ARG A 18 4.02 -6.72 9.56
CA ARG A 18 3.03 -7.07 10.59
C ARG A 18 1.76 -7.60 9.92
N ASP A 19 1.14 -8.62 10.51
CA ASP A 19 -0.09 -9.28 10.05
C ASP A 19 -0.09 -9.78 8.60
N LEU A 20 1.07 -10.16 8.08
CA LEU A 20 1.18 -10.77 6.75
C LEU A 20 1.61 -12.23 6.89
N SER A 21 0.88 -13.13 6.23
CA SER A 21 1.35 -14.51 6.04
C SER A 21 2.64 -14.51 5.20
N PRO A 22 3.50 -15.53 5.31
CA PRO A 22 4.74 -15.59 4.52
C PRO A 22 4.50 -15.51 3.00
N GLY A 23 3.45 -16.17 2.51
CA GLY A 23 3.09 -16.15 1.09
C GLY A 23 2.59 -14.78 0.63
N LEU A 24 1.80 -14.10 1.47
CA LEU A 24 1.36 -12.74 1.19
C LEU A 24 2.54 -11.77 1.19
N CYS A 25 3.39 -11.82 2.22
CA CYS A 25 4.61 -11.01 2.30
C CYS A 25 5.46 -11.10 1.02
N ALA A 26 5.72 -12.32 0.53
CA ALA A 26 6.52 -12.52 -0.67
C ALA A 26 5.84 -12.00 -1.95
N ALA A 27 4.51 -12.04 -2.03
CA ALA A 27 3.76 -11.49 -3.16
C ALA A 27 3.83 -9.96 -3.17
N VAL A 28 3.64 -9.32 -2.01
CA VAL A 28 3.68 -7.87 -1.84
C VAL A 28 5.07 -7.32 -2.09
N ASP A 29 6.10 -7.91 -1.46
CA ASP A 29 7.49 -7.47 -1.63
C ASP A 29 7.92 -7.51 -3.10
N ARG A 30 7.60 -8.61 -3.80
CA ARG A 30 7.86 -8.74 -5.24
C ARG A 30 7.13 -7.69 -6.05
N TRP A 31 5.88 -7.39 -5.72
CA TRP A 31 5.09 -6.38 -6.42
C TRP A 31 5.66 -4.98 -6.20
N LEU A 32 5.95 -4.59 -4.96
CA LEU A 32 6.56 -3.30 -4.61
C LEU A 32 7.93 -3.15 -5.26
N THR A 33 8.78 -4.18 -5.17
CA THR A 33 10.13 -4.18 -5.77
C THR A 33 10.07 -3.99 -7.29
N ARG A 34 9.11 -4.63 -7.96
CA ARG A 34 8.96 -4.52 -9.41
C ARG A 34 8.45 -3.16 -9.85
N TRP A 35 7.46 -2.62 -9.15
CA TRP A 35 6.63 -1.53 -9.68
C TRP A 35 6.86 -0.17 -9.01
N LEU A 36 7.16 -0.15 -7.71
CA LEU A 36 7.20 1.09 -6.94
C LEU A 36 8.60 1.41 -6.39
N ALA A 37 9.40 0.41 -6.03
CA ALA A 37 10.76 0.60 -5.54
C ALA A 37 11.68 1.39 -6.50
N PRO A 38 11.59 1.22 -7.84
CA PRO A 38 12.37 2.04 -8.77
C PRO A 38 12.08 3.55 -8.67
N HIS A 39 10.94 3.91 -8.08
CA HIS A 39 10.45 5.28 -7.94
C HIS A 39 10.50 5.80 -6.50
N ALA A 40 11.00 5.01 -5.54
CA ALA A 40 10.94 5.35 -4.12
C ALA A 40 11.77 6.60 -3.76
N GLU A 41 12.90 6.82 -4.42
CA GLU A 41 13.75 8.02 -4.27
C GLU A 41 13.08 9.30 -4.81
N MET A 42 12.04 9.15 -5.64
CA MET A 42 11.34 10.24 -6.32
C MET A 42 10.00 10.54 -5.64
N ALA A 43 10.00 10.68 -4.32
CA ALA A 43 8.79 10.84 -3.51
C ALA A 43 7.84 11.94 -4.03
N GLY A 44 8.38 13.08 -4.50
CA GLY A 44 7.57 14.18 -5.06
C GLY A 44 6.87 13.89 -6.40
N ARG A 45 7.10 12.73 -7.02
CA ARG A 45 6.39 12.28 -8.22
C ARG A 45 5.22 11.36 -7.92
N TRP A 46 5.11 10.88 -6.67
CA TRP A 46 4.01 10.01 -6.29
C TRP A 46 2.72 10.82 -6.14
N PRO A 47 1.55 10.19 -6.32
CA PRO A 47 0.28 10.84 -6.01
C PRO A 47 0.24 11.21 -4.53
N GLU A 48 -0.25 12.40 -4.21
CA GLU A 48 -0.30 12.93 -2.84
C GLU A 48 -1.02 11.98 -1.87
N ARG A 49 -2.09 11.33 -2.35
CA ARG A 49 -2.88 10.37 -1.56
C ARG A 49 -2.40 8.92 -1.70
N GLY A 50 -1.16 8.72 -2.13
CA GLY A 50 -0.55 7.41 -2.34
C GLY A 50 -1.06 6.63 -3.56
N VAL A 51 -0.41 5.51 -3.84
CA VAL A 51 -0.75 4.59 -4.93
C VAL A 51 -1.62 3.46 -4.38
N ARG A 52 -2.80 3.26 -4.96
CA ARG A 52 -3.69 2.13 -4.65
C ARG A 52 -3.47 1.02 -5.66
N ALA A 53 -3.52 -0.22 -5.21
CA ALA A 53 -3.49 -1.35 -6.13
C ALA A 53 -4.29 -2.54 -5.62
N VAL A 54 -4.78 -3.35 -6.56
CA VAL A 54 -5.26 -4.71 -6.31
C VAL A 54 -4.23 -5.67 -6.86
N ILE A 55 -3.82 -6.65 -6.05
CA ILE A 55 -2.84 -7.67 -6.43
C ILE A 55 -3.39 -9.07 -6.20
N GLU A 56 -2.93 -10.02 -7.03
CA GLU A 56 -3.14 -11.43 -6.79
C GLU A 56 -2.14 -11.93 -5.75
N ALA A 57 -2.61 -12.62 -4.72
CA ALA A 57 -1.77 -13.17 -3.66
C ALA A 57 -2.31 -14.53 -3.16
N PRO A 58 -1.46 -15.35 -2.51
CA PRO A 58 -1.93 -16.56 -1.84
C PRO A 58 -3.02 -16.23 -0.81
N GLY A 59 -4.18 -16.88 -0.93
CA GLY A 59 -5.36 -16.58 -0.10
C GLY A 59 -6.39 -15.66 -0.77
N GLY A 60 -6.13 -15.21 -2.00
CA GLY A 60 -7.04 -14.42 -2.82
C GLY A 60 -6.60 -12.96 -2.99
N PRO A 61 -7.35 -12.18 -3.80
CA PRO A 61 -7.00 -10.80 -4.13
C PRO A 61 -6.87 -9.92 -2.88
N GLN A 62 -5.81 -9.12 -2.85
CA GLN A 62 -5.56 -8.14 -1.80
C GLN A 62 -5.59 -6.75 -2.38
N VAL A 63 -5.99 -5.80 -1.58
CA VAL A 63 -5.82 -4.39 -1.86
C VAL A 63 -4.65 -3.83 -1.06
N LEU A 64 -3.97 -2.84 -1.63
CA LEU A 64 -2.90 -2.11 -0.97
C LEU A 64 -2.97 -0.62 -1.23
N ILE A 65 -2.50 0.16 -0.26
CA ILE A 65 -2.15 1.58 -0.40
C ILE A 65 -0.66 1.72 -0.08
N ALA A 66 0.09 2.38 -0.95
CA ALA A 66 1.53 2.54 -0.83
C ALA A 66 1.96 4.01 -0.87
N LEU A 67 2.94 4.34 -0.02
CA LEU A 67 3.60 5.64 0.08
C LEU A 67 5.11 5.50 -0.16
N PRO A 68 5.78 6.54 -0.69
CA PRO A 68 7.23 6.58 -0.72
C PRO A 68 7.76 6.64 0.72
N SER A 69 8.81 5.87 1.02
CA SER A 69 9.40 5.82 2.36
C SER A 69 10.89 5.46 2.29
N HIS A 70 11.55 5.48 3.43
CA HIS A 70 12.96 5.11 3.62
C HIS A 70 13.16 4.48 5.00
N ASP A 71 14.26 3.76 5.18
CA ASP A 71 14.68 3.31 6.51
C ASP A 71 15.50 4.38 7.25
N LYS A 72 15.83 4.12 8.50
CA LYS A 72 16.63 4.99 9.38
C LYS A 72 17.95 5.47 8.79
N VAL A 73 18.54 4.73 7.83
CA VAL A 73 19.80 5.11 7.18
C VAL A 73 19.61 5.74 5.80
N GLY A 74 18.36 5.98 5.39
CA GLY A 74 18.00 6.72 4.18
C GLY A 74 17.85 5.88 2.92
N ARG A 75 17.86 4.53 2.99
CA ARG A 75 17.68 3.70 1.79
C ARG A 75 16.19 3.66 1.43
N ALA A 76 15.80 4.24 0.30
CA ALA A 76 14.40 4.31 -0.08
C ALA A 76 13.80 2.93 -0.38
N PHE A 77 12.58 2.71 0.10
CA PHE A 77 11.69 1.61 -0.29
C PHE A 77 10.27 1.97 0.18
N PRO A 78 9.21 1.65 -0.58
CA PRO A 78 7.85 2.01 -0.20
C PRO A 78 7.40 1.42 1.14
N LEU A 79 6.46 2.09 1.80
CA LEU A 79 5.64 1.51 2.85
C LEU A 79 4.25 1.20 2.27
N ALA A 80 3.72 0.00 2.50
CA ALA A 80 2.39 -0.38 2.04
C ALA A 80 1.56 -1.03 3.15
N ALA A 81 0.30 -0.60 3.30
CA ALA A 81 -0.73 -1.30 4.07
C ALA A 81 -1.59 -2.18 3.15
N LEU A 82 -2.11 -3.27 3.69
CA LEU A 82 -2.85 -4.30 2.94
C LEU A 82 -4.06 -4.82 3.68
N ALA A 83 -5.14 -5.06 2.93
CA ALA A 83 -6.33 -5.73 3.41
C ALA A 83 -6.89 -6.69 2.34
N PRO A 84 -7.71 -7.68 2.71
CA PRO A 84 -8.43 -8.50 1.74
C PRO A 84 -9.37 -7.63 0.90
N LEU A 85 -9.41 -7.86 -0.42
CA LEU A 85 -10.33 -7.12 -1.30
C LEU A 85 -11.81 -7.46 -1.00
N GLY A 86 -12.09 -8.71 -0.67
CA GLY A 86 -13.46 -9.19 -0.49
C GLY A 86 -14.31 -8.98 -1.76
N VAL A 87 -15.43 -8.27 -1.61
CA VAL A 87 -16.33 -7.89 -2.70
C VAL A 87 -16.29 -6.38 -3.00
N ALA A 88 -15.32 -5.67 -2.42
CA ALA A 88 -15.25 -4.22 -2.50
C ALA A 88 -15.05 -3.74 -3.94
N GLY A 89 -15.83 -2.75 -4.33
CA GLY A 89 -15.56 -1.93 -5.51
C GLY A 89 -14.49 -0.87 -5.24
N GLN A 90 -14.20 -0.05 -6.25
CA GLN A 90 -13.23 1.04 -6.13
C GLN A 90 -13.54 1.99 -4.96
N ASP A 91 -14.77 2.46 -4.82
CA ASP A 91 -15.14 3.43 -3.77
C ASP A 91 -14.87 2.89 -2.36
N GLY A 92 -15.10 1.58 -2.18
CA GLY A 92 -14.80 0.87 -0.94
C GLY A 92 -13.32 0.80 -0.62
N VAL A 93 -12.52 0.49 -1.63
CA VAL A 93 -11.07 0.53 -1.54
C VAL A 93 -10.59 1.95 -1.25
N ASP A 94 -11.13 2.96 -1.93
CA ASP A 94 -10.73 4.34 -1.76
C ASP A 94 -11.02 4.81 -0.33
N ALA A 95 -12.20 4.48 0.22
CA ALA A 95 -12.55 4.80 1.61
C ALA A 95 -11.62 4.14 2.63
N TRP A 96 -11.31 2.85 2.46
CA TRP A 96 -10.35 2.15 3.32
C TRP A 96 -8.93 2.74 3.20
N ALA A 97 -8.46 3.01 1.98
CA ALA A 97 -7.13 3.56 1.72
C ALA A 97 -6.97 4.94 2.34
N GLU A 98 -8.01 5.77 2.31
CA GLU A 98 -8.06 7.08 2.96
C GLU A 98 -7.98 6.98 4.48
N ALA A 99 -8.65 6.00 5.09
CA ALA A 99 -8.55 5.75 6.53
C ALA A 99 -7.15 5.23 6.93
N ALA A 100 -6.52 4.42 6.08
CA ALA A 100 -5.15 3.93 6.27
C ALA A 100 -4.07 4.99 6.02
N LEU A 101 -4.37 6.05 5.25
CA LEU A 101 -3.41 7.08 4.88
C LEU A 101 -2.88 7.84 6.11
N PHE A 102 -3.77 8.23 7.02
CA PHE A 102 -3.39 8.98 8.23
C PHE A 102 -2.30 8.28 9.09
N PRO A 103 -2.47 7.01 9.52
CA PRO A 103 -1.41 6.34 10.28
C PRO A 103 -0.17 6.05 9.42
N LEU A 104 -0.30 5.82 8.11
CA LEU A 104 0.85 5.62 7.22
C LEU A 104 1.69 6.89 7.08
N ASP A 105 1.07 8.06 6.91
CA ASP A 105 1.76 9.34 6.82
C ASP A 105 2.55 9.64 8.11
N ALA A 106 1.93 9.45 9.28
CA ALA A 106 2.61 9.59 10.57
C ALA A 106 3.83 8.64 10.68
N ALA A 107 3.71 7.43 10.16
CA ALA A 107 4.80 6.46 10.18
C ALA A 107 5.94 6.82 9.20
N VAL A 108 5.60 7.29 7.99
CA VAL A 108 6.57 7.77 6.98
C VAL A 108 7.25 9.07 7.42
N ALA A 109 6.59 9.90 8.20
CA ALA A 109 7.18 11.08 8.85
C ALA A 109 8.08 10.73 10.05
N GLY A 110 8.07 9.47 10.50
CA GLY A 110 8.82 9.00 11.67
C GLY A 110 8.22 9.43 13.01
N GLU A 111 6.94 9.83 13.02
CA GLU A 111 6.23 10.29 14.22
C GLU A 111 5.75 9.11 15.08
N ILE A 112 5.51 7.95 14.47
CA ILE A 112 5.09 6.74 15.16
C ILE A 112 6.00 5.54 14.86
N GLU A 113 6.11 4.65 15.84
CA GLU A 113 6.83 3.39 15.73
C GLU A 113 5.97 2.30 15.07
N PRO A 114 6.58 1.22 14.53
CA PRO A 114 5.83 0.19 13.82
C PRO A 114 4.74 -0.50 14.64
N ASP A 115 4.92 -0.64 15.95
CA ASP A 115 3.92 -1.30 16.81
C ASP A 115 2.69 -0.41 17.03
N GLU A 116 2.87 0.92 17.01
CA GLU A 116 1.76 1.87 17.05
C GLU A 116 1.04 1.93 15.69
N LEU A 117 1.79 1.92 14.58
CA LEU A 117 1.21 1.78 13.24
C LEU A 117 0.35 0.51 13.13
N HIS A 118 0.89 -0.63 13.57
CA HIS A 118 0.17 -1.91 13.60
C HIS A 118 -1.13 -1.81 14.40
N ARG A 119 -1.08 -1.22 15.60
CA ARG A 119 -2.26 -1.02 16.44
C ARG A 119 -3.32 -0.17 15.76
N LEU A 120 -2.93 0.94 15.11
CA LEU A 120 -3.85 1.84 14.41
C LEU A 120 -4.49 1.17 13.18
N LEU A 121 -3.71 0.43 12.40
CA LEU A 121 -4.20 -0.28 11.22
C LEU A 121 -5.13 -1.45 11.59
N ALA A 122 -4.91 -2.10 12.74
CA ALA A 122 -5.75 -3.20 13.21
C ALA A 122 -7.19 -2.77 13.57
N GLU A 123 -7.43 -1.48 13.82
CA GLU A 123 -8.76 -0.92 14.11
C GLU A 123 -9.55 -0.60 12.83
N LEU A 124 -8.93 -0.65 11.65
CA LEU A 124 -9.60 -0.38 10.40
C LEU A 124 -10.50 -1.54 10.00
N ALA A 125 -11.72 -1.23 9.56
CA ALA A 125 -12.57 -2.20 8.90
C ALA A 125 -11.94 -2.66 7.57
N ASP A 126 -12.18 -3.92 7.19
CA ASP A 126 -11.85 -4.39 5.85
C ASP A 126 -12.60 -3.52 4.80
N PRO A 127 -12.03 -3.30 3.60
CA PRO A 127 -12.72 -2.60 2.53
C PRO A 127 -14.09 -3.23 2.26
N ASP A 128 -15.13 -2.40 2.23
CA ASP A 128 -16.51 -2.80 1.99
C ASP A 128 -17.17 -1.91 0.94
N GLY A 129 -18.42 -2.20 0.58
CA GLY A 129 -19.15 -1.43 -0.41
C GLY A 129 -19.19 -2.07 -1.80
N GLY A 130 -20.37 -2.01 -2.42
CA GLY A 130 -20.62 -2.59 -3.73
C GLY A 130 -20.03 -1.74 -4.87
N GLY A 131 -19.88 -2.35 -6.04
CA GLY A 131 -19.38 -1.68 -7.22
C GLY A 131 -18.98 -2.68 -8.31
N ALA A 132 -18.37 -2.19 -9.38
CA ALA A 132 -17.76 -3.06 -10.37
C ALA A 132 -16.61 -3.83 -9.70
N ALA A 133 -16.57 -5.15 -9.90
CA ALA A 133 -15.51 -5.98 -9.36
C ALA A 133 -14.15 -5.56 -9.93
N LEU A 134 -13.15 -5.40 -9.07
CA LEU A 134 -11.79 -5.10 -9.46
C LEU A 134 -11.05 -6.39 -9.81
N ALA A 135 -10.53 -6.48 -11.03
CA ALA A 135 -9.82 -7.68 -11.51
C ALA A 135 -8.30 -7.49 -11.37
N PRO A 136 -7.60 -8.21 -10.48
CA PRO A 136 -6.17 -8.05 -10.30
C PRO A 136 -5.37 -8.39 -11.58
N PRO A 137 -4.22 -7.72 -11.83
CA PRO A 137 -3.69 -6.57 -11.09
C PRO A 137 -4.26 -5.23 -11.59
N MET A 138 -4.60 -4.33 -10.67
CA MET A 138 -4.99 -2.94 -10.99
C MET A 138 -4.25 -1.94 -10.13
N VAL A 139 -4.07 -0.72 -10.63
CA VAL A 139 -3.40 0.40 -9.96
C VAL A 139 -4.11 1.71 -10.32
N TRP A 140 -4.23 2.62 -9.35
CA TRP A 140 -4.75 3.98 -9.55
C TRP A 140 -4.30 4.94 -8.44
N ALA A 141 -4.50 6.23 -8.68
CA ALA A 141 -4.53 7.27 -7.66
C ALA A 141 -5.98 7.63 -7.32
N MET A 142 -6.18 8.27 -6.17
CA MET A 142 -7.50 8.78 -5.77
C MET A 142 -8.13 9.62 -6.88
N GLY A 143 -9.38 9.31 -7.26
CA GLY A 143 -10.11 10.01 -8.31
C GLY A 143 -9.77 9.57 -9.75
N GLU A 144 -8.86 8.61 -9.93
CA GLU A 144 -8.58 7.99 -11.24
C GLU A 144 -9.24 6.60 -11.37
N ALA A 145 -9.47 6.17 -12.61
CA ALA A 145 -9.94 4.82 -12.88
C ALA A 145 -8.82 3.76 -12.71
N PRO A 146 -9.10 2.62 -12.07
CA PRO A 146 -8.22 1.46 -11.99
C PRO A 146 -7.79 0.97 -13.36
N ARG A 147 -6.47 0.82 -13.55
CA ARG A 147 -5.86 0.37 -14.80
C ARG A 147 -4.78 -0.68 -14.51
N PRO A 148 -4.39 -1.53 -15.48
CA PRO A 148 -3.26 -2.42 -15.32
C PRO A 148 -1.96 -1.65 -14.97
N PRO A 149 -1.06 -2.20 -14.14
CA PRO A 149 0.14 -1.52 -13.67
C PRO A 149 0.99 -0.92 -14.81
N GLU A 150 1.17 -1.65 -15.91
CA GLU A 150 1.95 -1.23 -17.07
C GLU A 150 1.37 0.02 -17.78
N ALA A 151 0.06 0.23 -17.67
CA ALA A 151 -0.62 1.38 -18.27
C ALA A 151 -0.76 2.55 -17.27
N ALA A 152 -0.81 2.27 -15.97
CA ALA A 152 -1.05 3.25 -14.93
C ALA A 152 0.25 3.90 -14.42
N LEU A 153 1.23 3.07 -14.03
CA LEU A 153 2.41 3.51 -13.27
C LEU A 153 3.30 4.54 -13.97
N PRO A 154 3.51 4.48 -15.31
CA PRO A 154 4.29 5.52 -15.99
C PRO A 154 3.74 6.94 -15.78
N GLY A 155 2.42 7.09 -15.63
CA GLY A 155 1.78 8.38 -15.34
C GLY A 155 1.59 8.70 -13.86
N LEU A 156 1.62 7.67 -12.99
CA LEU A 156 1.37 7.83 -11.55
C LEU A 156 2.63 8.13 -10.73
N VAL A 157 3.75 7.50 -11.07
CA VAL A 157 5.03 7.60 -10.33
C VAL A 157 6.22 7.89 -11.24
N GLY A 158 5.96 7.98 -12.55
CA GLY A 158 6.92 8.40 -13.57
C GLY A 158 6.83 9.90 -13.88
N ALA A 159 7.89 10.46 -14.45
CA ALA A 159 7.89 11.76 -15.11
C ALA A 159 8.05 11.57 -16.61
#